data_AF-A0A4Y5YP69-F1
#
_entry.id   AF-A0A4Y5YP69-F1
#
_cell.length_a   1.000
_cell.length_b   1.000
_cell.length_c   1.000
_cell.angle_alpha   90.00
_cell.angle_beta   90.00
_cell.angle_gamma   90.00
#
_symmetry.space_group_name_H-M   'P 1'
#
loop_
_entity.id
_entity.type
_entity.pdbx_description
1 polymer ?
#
loop_
_entity_poly.entity_id
_entity_poly.type
_entity_poly.pdbx_seq_one_letter_code
_entity_poly.pdbx_strand_id
1 'polypeptide(L)'
;MNRRRGWVIGGIVAALLVAGAAVWMWQASSGIPSPPATPTATSSPTPDPDLDPQALAQQALDDHLEDCTSAGVTGGGVPDGCGIRIPWGTEFAAVDDARFRIDRMPVLELTDGGFIAEGGILVVTVSGTGQDGSPRTETYRTESWTLRGDVTIEDGDVDLDVW
;
A
#
# COMPACT_ATOMS: atom_id res chain seq x y z
N MET A 1 34.28 1.34 -25.48
CA MET A 1 33.11 1.49 -26.37
C MET A 1 32.04 0.50 -25.92
N ASN A 2 30.96 0.94 -25.25
CA ASN A 2 29.80 0.08 -24.95
C ASN A 2 28.51 0.91 -24.69
N ARG A 3 28.22 1.90 -25.56
CA ARG A 3 27.00 2.74 -25.47
C ARG A 3 25.80 2.19 -26.25
N ARG A 4 25.86 0.97 -26.80
CA ARG A 4 24.88 0.50 -27.81
C ARG A 4 23.79 -0.44 -27.27
N ARG A 5 23.82 -0.85 -26.00
CA ARG A 5 22.83 -1.81 -25.43
C ARG A 5 21.62 -1.18 -24.75
N GLY A 6 21.65 0.12 -24.42
CA GLY A 6 20.54 0.80 -23.72
C GLY A 6 19.31 1.12 -24.57
N TRP A 7 19.40 1.06 -25.91
CA TRP A 7 18.35 1.59 -26.79
C TRP A 7 17.28 0.56 -27.20
N VAL A 8 17.54 -0.74 -27.02
CA VAL A 8 16.63 -1.79 -27.50
C VAL A 8 15.46 -2.05 -26.54
N ILE A 9 15.65 -1.80 -25.23
CA ILE A 9 14.61 -2.05 -24.21
C ILE A 9 13.51 -0.97 -24.26
N GLY A 10 13.86 0.29 -24.55
CA GLY A 10 12.88 1.38 -24.65
C GLY A 10 11.90 1.24 -25.83
N GLY A 11 12.32 0.60 -26.93
CA GLY A 11 11.46 0.43 -28.11
C GLY A 11 10.34 -0.60 -27.93
N ILE A 12 10.55 -1.63 -27.11
CA ILE A 12 9.58 -2.72 -26.92
C ILE A 12 8.43 -2.28 -26.01
N VAL A 13 8.71 -1.51 -24.95
CA VAL A 13 7.68 -0.97 -24.05
C VAL A 13 6.78 0.04 -24.78
N ALA A 14 7.36 0.89 -25.62
CA ALA A 14 6.60 1.85 -26.42
C ALA A 14 5.67 1.17 -27.43
N ALA A 15 6.11 0.07 -28.05
CA ALA A 15 5.27 -0.66 -29.01
C ALA A 15 4.07 -1.37 -28.36
N LEU A 16 4.23 -1.89 -27.14
CA LEU A 16 3.13 -2.54 -26.42
C LEU A 16 2.08 -1.54 -25.91
N LEU A 17 2.49 -0.32 -25.52
CA LEU A 17 1.56 0.74 -25.14
C LEU A 17 0.74 1.27 -26.34
N VAL A 18 1.35 1.36 -27.52
CA VAL A 18 0.63 1.79 -28.75
C VAL A 18 -0.36 0.71 -29.23
N ALA A 19 -0.03 -0.57 -29.09
CA ALA A 19 -0.94 -1.65 -29.46
C ALA A 19 -2.17 -1.74 -28.54
N GLY A 20 -2.00 -1.52 -27.22
CA GLY A 20 -3.11 -1.47 -26.27
C GLY A 20 -4.08 -0.31 -26.54
N ALA A 21 -3.55 0.88 -26.85
CA ALA A 21 -4.36 2.05 -27.16
C ALA A 21 -5.17 1.91 -28.46
N ALA A 22 -4.61 1.25 -29.48
CA ALA A 22 -5.28 1.06 -30.76
C ALA A 22 -6.49 0.11 -30.68
N VAL A 23 -6.43 -0.93 -29.82
CA VAL A 23 -7.54 -1.87 -29.63
C VAL A 23 -8.68 -1.23 -28.84
N TRP A 24 -8.37 -0.40 -27.84
CA TRP A 24 -9.39 0.35 -27.09
C TRP A 24 -10.11 1.38 -27.95
N MET A 25 -9.39 2.03 -28.88
CA MET A 25 -9.97 3.04 -29.76
C MET A 25 -10.86 2.45 -30.88
N TRP A 26 -10.68 1.18 -31.25
CA TRP A 26 -11.51 0.54 -32.28
C TRP A 26 -12.84 -0.03 -31.76
N GLN A 27 -12.96 -0.39 -30.48
CA GLN A 27 -14.26 -0.79 -29.91
C GLN A 27 -15.25 0.37 -29.74
N ALA A 28 -14.78 1.63 -29.79
CA ALA A 28 -15.62 2.81 -29.67
C ALA A 28 -16.35 3.22 -30.97
N SER A 29 -16.07 2.59 -32.13
CA SER A 29 -16.41 3.18 -33.44
C SER A 29 -17.52 2.51 -34.26
N SER A 30 -18.18 1.45 -33.80
CA SER A 30 -19.33 0.87 -34.53
C SER A 30 -20.63 1.60 -34.20
N GLY A 31 -20.74 2.86 -34.64
CA GLY A 31 -21.97 3.64 -34.60
C GLY A 31 -22.98 3.19 -35.66
N ILE A 32 -24.16 2.77 -35.21
CA ILE A 32 -25.36 2.51 -36.02
C ILE A 32 -25.98 3.86 -36.41
N PRO A 33 -26.45 4.08 -37.67
CA PRO A 33 -27.12 5.32 -38.04
C PRO A 33 -28.46 5.51 -37.30
N SER A 34 -28.62 6.70 -36.70
CA SER A 34 -29.76 7.15 -35.89
C SER A 34 -31.09 7.30 -36.66
N PRO A 35 -32.24 7.01 -36.02
CA PRO A 35 -33.50 7.73 -36.23
C PRO A 35 -33.61 8.98 -35.32
N PRO A 36 -34.48 9.96 -35.62
CA PRO A 36 -34.33 11.33 -35.14
C PRO A 36 -34.82 11.58 -33.71
N ALA A 37 -33.99 12.35 -33.00
CA ALA A 37 -34.23 13.30 -31.90
C ALA A 37 -35.33 13.01 -30.86
N THR A 38 -34.86 12.55 -29.69
CA THR A 38 -35.47 12.80 -28.37
C THR A 38 -34.37 13.44 -27.51
N PRO A 39 -34.61 14.49 -26.68
CA PRO A 39 -33.55 15.13 -25.92
C PRO A 39 -32.91 14.14 -24.94
N THR A 40 -31.70 13.68 -25.26
CA THR A 40 -30.90 12.82 -24.38
C THR A 40 -30.37 13.69 -23.25
N ALA A 41 -30.88 13.45 -22.05
CA ALA A 41 -30.29 13.94 -20.82
C ALA A 41 -28.80 13.55 -20.80
N THR A 42 -27.93 14.52 -20.53
CA THR A 42 -26.55 14.26 -20.14
C THR A 42 -26.58 13.34 -18.91
N SER A 43 -26.28 12.06 -19.12
CA SER A 43 -26.02 11.14 -18.02
C SER A 43 -24.67 11.52 -17.43
N SER A 44 -24.66 12.22 -16.31
CA SER A 44 -23.52 12.20 -15.39
C SER A 44 -23.24 10.73 -15.03
N PRO A 45 -21.98 10.27 -14.97
CA PRO A 45 -21.68 8.96 -14.41
C PRO A 45 -22.23 8.94 -12.98
N THR A 46 -23.18 8.06 -12.72
CA THR A 46 -23.66 7.79 -11.37
C THR A 46 -22.52 7.07 -10.65
N PRO A 47 -22.07 7.52 -9.47
CA PRO A 47 -21.12 6.75 -8.66
C PRO A 47 -21.69 5.35 -8.41
N ASP A 48 -20.88 4.31 -8.62
CA ASP A 48 -21.28 2.92 -8.40
C ASP A 48 -21.70 2.76 -6.92
N PRO A 49 -22.99 2.55 -6.63
CA PRO A 49 -23.50 2.58 -5.25
C PRO A 49 -23.14 1.32 -4.45
N ASP A 50 -22.33 0.42 -5.00
CA ASP A 50 -22.03 -0.91 -4.47
C ASP A 50 -20.62 -1.04 -3.87
N LEU A 51 -19.83 0.03 -3.83
CA LEU A 51 -18.52 -0.01 -3.19
C LEU A 51 -18.65 0.08 -1.66
N ASP A 52 -18.31 -1.01 -0.97
CA ASP A 52 -18.27 -1.05 0.49
C ASP A 52 -17.03 -0.27 1.01
N PRO A 53 -17.21 0.90 1.66
CA PRO A 53 -16.10 1.74 2.11
C PRO A 53 -15.19 1.03 3.12
N GLN A 54 -15.77 0.14 3.92
CA GLN A 54 -15.04 -0.64 4.92
C GLN A 54 -14.07 -1.61 4.24
N ALA A 55 -14.53 -2.29 3.17
CA ALA A 55 -13.70 -3.22 2.41
C ALA A 55 -12.58 -2.49 1.66
N LEU A 56 -12.87 -1.33 1.07
CA LEU A 56 -11.87 -0.51 0.38
C LEU A 56 -10.79 -0.01 1.35
N ALA A 57 -11.19 0.49 2.52
CA ALA A 57 -10.24 0.95 3.55
C ALA A 57 -9.38 -0.20 4.09
N GLN A 58 -9.97 -1.38 4.33
CA GLN A 58 -9.21 -2.56 4.75
C GLN A 58 -8.15 -2.94 3.72
N GLN A 59 -8.53 -2.97 2.44
CA GLN A 59 -7.59 -3.32 1.38
C GLN A 59 -6.44 -2.31 1.29
N ALA A 60 -6.75 -1.02 1.35
CA ALA A 60 -5.72 0.03 1.33
C ALA A 60 -4.77 -0.08 2.54
N LEU A 61 -5.28 -0.44 3.73
CA LEU A 61 -4.44 -0.66 4.91
C LEU A 61 -3.53 -1.87 4.74
N ASP A 62 -4.07 -2.97 4.22
CA ASP A 62 -3.31 -4.19 3.98
C ASP A 62 -2.14 -3.92 3.01
N ASP A 63 -2.42 -3.27 1.88
CA ASP A 63 -1.40 -2.89 0.88
C ASP A 63 -0.33 -1.97 1.50
N HIS A 64 -0.74 -0.95 2.26
CA HIS A 64 0.18 -0.04 2.95
C HIS A 64 1.10 -0.76 3.95
N LEU A 65 0.55 -1.74 4.69
CA LEU A 65 1.31 -2.52 5.66
C LEU A 65 2.26 -3.53 5.00
N GLU A 66 1.88 -4.10 3.86
CA GLU A 66 2.79 -4.91 3.05
C GLU A 66 3.98 -4.08 2.57
N ASP A 67 3.74 -2.86 2.08
CA ASP A 67 4.79 -1.94 1.65
C ASP A 67 5.72 -1.56 2.83
N CYS A 68 5.15 -1.22 3.98
CA CYS A 68 5.89 -0.92 5.21
C CYS A 68 6.79 -2.07 5.69
N THR A 69 6.43 -3.32 5.39
CA THR A 69 7.17 -4.51 5.83
C THR A 69 7.96 -5.20 4.73
N SER A 70 7.92 -4.66 3.50
CA SER A 70 8.59 -5.22 2.32
C SER A 70 10.13 -5.25 2.46
N ALA A 71 10.70 -4.32 3.22
CA ALA A 71 12.13 -4.17 3.39
C ALA A 71 12.55 -4.11 4.87
N GLY A 72 13.81 -4.48 5.12
CA GLY A 72 14.44 -4.24 6.42
C GLY A 72 14.71 -2.75 6.63
N VAL A 73 14.62 -2.33 7.87
CA VAL A 73 14.84 -0.96 8.32
C VAL A 73 16.24 -0.86 8.92
N THR A 74 17.12 -0.13 8.23
CA THR A 74 18.49 0.09 8.69
C THR A 74 18.54 1.14 9.80
N GLY A 75 19.36 0.90 10.82
CA GLY A 75 19.53 1.80 11.97
C GLY A 75 18.33 1.81 12.92
N GLY A 76 17.36 0.90 12.73
CA GLY A 76 16.19 0.74 13.57
C GLY A 76 15.08 1.79 13.37
N GLY A 77 15.29 2.87 12.61
CA GLY A 77 14.28 3.93 12.45
C GLY A 77 13.11 3.52 11.55
N VAL A 78 11.97 3.11 12.13
CA VAL A 78 10.75 2.79 11.37
C VAL A 78 10.33 4.01 10.53
N PRO A 79 10.02 3.84 9.23
CA PRO A 79 9.52 4.93 8.40
C PRO A 79 8.28 5.60 8.98
N ASP A 80 8.21 6.92 8.83
CA ASP A 80 7.01 7.69 9.18
C ASP A 80 5.81 7.13 8.39
N GLY A 81 4.62 7.19 8.98
CA GLY A 81 3.40 6.73 8.33
C GLY A 81 3.15 5.22 8.43
N CYS A 82 4.04 4.39 8.97
CA CYS A 82 3.75 2.95 9.12
C CYS A 82 2.94 2.60 10.39
N GLY A 83 2.81 3.53 11.35
CA GLY A 83 2.15 3.29 12.64
C GLY A 83 2.77 2.16 13.49
N ILE A 84 3.96 1.68 13.11
CA ILE A 84 4.67 0.62 13.82
C ILE A 84 5.56 1.26 14.88
N ARG A 85 5.22 1.02 16.15
CA ARG A 85 6.10 1.33 17.29
C ARG A 85 6.49 0.06 17.98
N ILE A 86 7.79 -0.24 17.98
CA ILE A 86 8.31 -1.37 18.73
C ILE A 86 9.20 -0.85 19.85
N PRO A 87 8.84 -1.11 21.12
CA PRO A 87 9.77 -0.94 22.22
C PRO A 87 10.76 -2.09 22.15
N TRP A 88 11.79 -2.00 21.30
CA TRP A 88 12.91 -2.92 21.42
C TRP A 88 13.50 -2.79 22.82
N GLY A 89 13.82 -3.91 23.44
CA GLY A 89 14.19 -3.93 24.84
C GLY A 89 15.58 -3.33 25.09
N THR A 90 15.94 -3.24 26.37
CA THR A 90 17.19 -2.64 26.84
C THR A 90 18.43 -3.49 26.54
N GLU A 91 18.29 -4.62 25.86
CA GLU A 91 19.37 -5.54 25.49
C GLU A 91 20.31 -5.03 24.40
N PHE A 92 19.89 -4.05 23.58
CA PHE A 92 20.71 -3.47 22.52
C PHE A 92 21.34 -2.14 22.95
N ALA A 93 22.64 -2.02 22.77
CA ALA A 93 23.35 -0.75 22.85
C ALA A 93 23.21 0.05 21.54
N ALA A 94 23.10 -0.65 20.41
CA ALA A 94 22.84 -0.07 19.09
C ALA A 94 22.09 -1.08 18.21
N VAL A 95 21.19 -0.58 17.34
CA VAL A 95 20.44 -1.39 16.36
C VAL A 95 21.01 -1.12 14.97
N ASP A 96 21.35 -2.18 14.25
CA ASP A 96 21.88 -2.11 12.90
C ASP A 96 20.78 -2.33 11.85
N ASP A 97 19.90 -3.30 12.08
CA ASP A 97 18.82 -3.69 11.17
C ASP A 97 17.61 -4.19 11.95
N ALA A 98 16.41 -3.92 11.43
CA ALA A 98 15.16 -4.48 11.92
C ALA A 98 14.31 -4.96 10.74
N ARG A 99 13.85 -6.21 10.80
CA ARG A 99 12.95 -6.78 9.80
C ARG A 99 11.60 -7.05 10.39
N PHE A 100 10.58 -6.44 9.81
CA PHE A 100 9.20 -6.57 10.21
C PHE A 100 8.53 -7.67 9.42
N ARG A 101 7.59 -8.36 10.05
CA ARG A 101 6.69 -9.30 9.42
C ARG A 101 5.35 -9.23 10.15
N ILE A 102 4.28 -9.20 9.39
CA ILE A 102 2.94 -9.30 9.94
C ILE A 102 2.51 -10.77 9.87
N ASP A 103 2.37 -11.40 11.04
CA ASP A 103 1.87 -12.77 11.14
C ASP A 103 0.34 -12.83 10.95
N ARG A 104 -0.35 -11.72 11.25
CA ARG A 104 -1.79 -11.55 11.03
C ARG A 104 -2.10 -10.07 10.79
N MET A 105 -2.79 -9.75 9.70
CA MET A 105 -3.25 -8.40 9.41
C MET A 105 -4.26 -7.92 10.47
N PRO A 106 -4.19 -6.65 10.90
CA PRO A 106 -5.21 -6.07 11.75
C PRO A 106 -6.52 -5.89 10.97
N VAL A 107 -7.64 -5.95 11.67
CA VAL A 107 -8.95 -5.62 11.12
C VAL A 107 -9.18 -4.14 11.38
N LEU A 108 -9.35 -3.38 10.30
CA LEU A 108 -9.69 -1.96 10.33
C LEU A 108 -11.17 -1.82 10.70
N GLU A 109 -11.52 -0.79 11.47
CA GLU A 109 -12.88 -0.33 11.71
C GLU A 109 -12.92 1.19 11.46
N LEU A 110 -13.83 1.62 10.59
CA LEU A 110 -14.07 3.04 10.34
C LEU A 110 -14.75 3.70 11.54
N THR A 111 -14.36 4.94 11.83
CA THR A 111 -14.88 5.76 12.92
C THR A 111 -15.23 7.15 12.39
N ASP A 112 -15.94 7.95 13.19
CA ASP A 112 -16.32 9.32 12.81
C ASP A 112 -15.12 10.26 12.55
N GLY A 113 -13.90 9.87 12.95
CA GLY A 113 -12.70 10.69 12.84
C GLY A 113 -11.50 9.97 12.23
N GLY A 114 -11.72 8.93 11.42
CA GLY A 114 -10.64 8.13 10.82
C GLY A 114 -10.89 6.65 10.98
N PHE A 115 -9.85 5.88 11.30
CA PHE A 115 -9.96 4.44 11.54
C PHE A 115 -9.16 3.98 12.76
N ILE A 116 -9.55 2.81 13.26
CA ILE A 116 -8.78 2.05 14.25
C ILE A 116 -8.62 0.65 13.68
N ALA A 117 -7.40 0.09 13.67
CA ALA A 117 -7.18 -1.29 13.26
C ALA A 117 -6.56 -2.11 14.39
N GLU A 118 -7.20 -3.24 14.73
CA GLU A 118 -6.85 -4.07 15.88
C GLU A 118 -6.77 -5.55 15.54
N GLY A 119 -6.29 -6.36 16.49
CA GLY A 119 -6.23 -7.82 16.34
C GLY A 119 -5.09 -8.32 15.44
N GLY A 120 -4.22 -7.42 14.99
CA GLY A 120 -3.02 -7.76 14.22
C GLY A 120 -1.91 -8.36 15.09
N ILE A 121 -1.01 -9.12 14.46
CA ILE A 121 0.17 -9.69 15.11
C ILE A 121 1.40 -9.26 14.35
N LEU A 122 2.25 -8.46 15.01
CA LEU A 122 3.49 -7.96 14.45
C LEU A 122 4.68 -8.71 15.06
N VAL A 123 5.59 -9.15 14.19
CA VAL A 123 6.86 -9.75 14.54
C VAL A 123 7.97 -8.86 14.02
N VAL A 124 9.01 -8.64 14.83
CA VAL A 124 10.24 -8.01 14.37
C VAL A 124 11.43 -8.86 14.75
N THR A 125 12.36 -9.01 13.82
CA THR A 125 13.70 -9.52 14.10
C THR A 125 14.67 -8.36 14.05
N VAL A 126 15.34 -8.09 15.18
CA VAL A 126 16.28 -6.97 15.34
C VAL A 126 17.69 -7.53 15.46
N SER A 127 18.61 -6.98 14.69
CA SER A 127 20.04 -7.29 14.76
C SER A 127 20.81 -6.03 15.13
N GLY A 128 21.83 -6.18 15.98
CA GLY A 128 22.54 -5.05 16.54
C GLY A 128 23.72 -5.45 17.41
N THR A 129 24.17 -4.50 18.22
CA THR A 129 25.18 -4.71 19.26
C THR A 129 24.51 -4.77 20.62
N GLY A 130 24.76 -5.83 21.38
CA GLY A 130 24.28 -6.01 22.73
C GLY A 130 24.97 -5.08 23.74
N GLN A 131 24.41 -4.97 24.95
CA GLN A 131 25.01 -4.17 26.04
C GLN A 131 26.39 -4.65 26.49
N ASP A 132 26.76 -5.89 26.17
CA ASP A 132 28.08 -6.46 26.41
C ASP A 132 29.09 -6.16 25.29
N GLY A 133 28.66 -5.47 24.23
CA GLY A 133 29.45 -5.18 23.04
C GLY A 133 29.51 -6.31 22.01
N SER A 134 28.84 -7.44 22.26
CA SER A 134 28.79 -8.57 21.32
C SER A 134 27.68 -8.36 20.27
N PRO A 135 27.81 -8.92 19.05
CA PRO A 135 26.70 -8.97 18.11
C PRO A 135 25.52 -9.74 18.72
N ARG A 136 24.32 -9.20 18.55
CA ARG A 136 23.08 -9.77 19.07
C ARG A 136 22.00 -9.78 18.00
N THR A 137 21.11 -10.77 18.05
CA THR A 137 19.90 -10.81 17.23
C THR A 137 18.77 -11.37 18.07
N GLU A 138 17.64 -10.67 18.09
CA GLU A 138 16.46 -11.03 18.87
C GLU A 138 15.21 -10.93 18.02
N THR A 139 14.21 -11.74 18.36
CA THR A 139 12.90 -11.69 17.71
C THR A 139 11.82 -11.42 18.73
N TYR A 140 11.04 -10.37 18.49
CA TYR A 140 9.93 -9.96 19.32
C TYR A 140 8.63 -10.17 18.58
N ARG A 141 7.58 -10.51 19.32
CA ARG A 141 6.22 -10.69 18.82
C ARG A 141 5.28 -9.91 19.72
N THR A 142 4.35 -9.18 19.12
CA THR A 142 3.28 -8.48 19.84
C THR A 142 1.93 -8.74 19.19
N GLU A 143 0.93 -8.96 20.04
CA GLU A 143 -0.49 -9.11 19.66
C GLU A 143 -1.32 -7.92 20.15
N SER A 144 -0.68 -6.98 20.87
CA SER A 144 -1.30 -5.77 21.40
C SER A 144 -1.01 -4.56 20.50
N TRP A 145 -0.83 -4.80 19.19
CA TRP A 145 -0.58 -3.75 18.21
C TRP A 145 -1.91 -3.21 17.70
N THR A 146 -2.07 -1.89 17.81
CA THR A 146 -3.22 -1.13 17.32
C THR A 146 -2.70 -0.02 16.43
N LEU A 147 -3.32 0.13 15.26
CA LEU A 147 -3.07 1.23 14.34
C LEU A 147 -4.21 2.24 14.40
N ARG A 148 -3.87 3.50 14.18
CA ARG A 148 -4.83 4.58 14.04
C ARG A 148 -4.40 5.47 12.91
N GLY A 149 -5.37 6.14 12.32
CA GLY A 149 -5.10 7.04 11.23
C GLY A 149 -6.36 7.73 10.74
N ASP A 150 -6.15 8.63 9.80
CA ASP A 150 -7.20 9.29 9.05
C ASP A 150 -7.46 8.50 7.76
N VAL A 151 -8.69 8.59 7.25
CA VAL A 151 -9.10 7.95 6.00
C VAL A 151 -10.03 8.87 5.23
N THR A 152 -9.74 9.03 3.94
CA THR A 152 -10.60 9.74 2.99
C THR A 152 -10.95 8.78 1.85
N ILE A 153 -12.25 8.67 1.53
CA ILE A 153 -12.74 7.80 0.46
C ILE A 153 -13.54 8.65 -0.51
N GLU A 154 -13.05 8.79 -1.73
CA GLU A 154 -13.65 9.61 -2.79
C GLU A 154 -13.69 8.81 -4.10
N ASP A 155 -14.88 8.65 -4.70
CA ASP A 155 -15.07 7.99 -5.99
C ASP A 155 -14.42 6.59 -6.15
N GLY A 156 -14.22 5.89 -5.02
CA GLY A 156 -13.59 4.56 -4.97
C GLY A 156 -12.07 4.58 -4.73
N ASP A 157 -11.45 5.76 -4.71
CA ASP A 157 -10.08 5.95 -4.26
C ASP A 157 -10.04 6.10 -2.73
N VAL A 158 -9.02 5.51 -2.09
CA VAL A 158 -8.80 5.57 -0.64
C VAL A 158 -7.45 6.21 -0.36
N ASP A 159 -7.45 7.24 0.47
CA ASP A 159 -6.25 7.87 1.04
C ASP A 159 -6.19 7.57 2.54
N LEU A 160 -5.07 6.99 3.00
CA LEU A 160 -4.83 6.63 4.40
C LEU A 160 -3.61 7.39 4.93
N ASP A 161 -3.75 7.96 6.13
CA ASP A 161 -2.63 8.55 6.88
C ASP A 161 -2.54 7.90 8.26
N VAL A 162 -1.50 7.09 8.50
CA VAL A 162 -1.36 6.30 9.74
C VAL A 162 -0.36 6.97 10.69
N TRP A 163 -0.68 7.09 11.98
CA TRP A 163 0.15 7.82 12.97
C TRP A 163 0.26 7.19 14.37
#